data_AF-A0A2V6TLM8-F1
#
_entry.id   AF-A0A2V6TLM8-F1
#
_cell.length_a   1.000
_cell.length_b   1.000
_cell.length_c   1.000
_cell.angle_alpha   90.00
_cell.angle_beta   90.00
_cell.angle_gamma   90.00
#
_symmetry.space_group_name_H-M   'P 1'
#
loop_
_entity.id
_entity.type
_entity.pdbx_description
1 polymer ?
#
loop_
_entity_poly.entity_id
_entity_poly.type
_entity_poly.pdbx_seq_one_letter_code
_entity_poly.pdbx_strand_id
1 'polypeptide(L)'
;MTRWTLVTLGVLFLLGVATVALARLLGKSGSRGSVVVSIVSRWLAAYVLWSFAGGLARTYGLLVEYYSPAFAVIALLGAIFEYRAHMRAGRERGLVIFVGVQLAWLVLVLLQNGLLIAGW
;
A
#
# COMPACT_ATOMS: atom_id res chain seq x y z
N MET A 1 -18.24 -18.10 1.80
CA MET A 1 -17.31 -17.18 2.50
C MET A 1 -16.63 -17.95 3.62
N THR A 2 -15.43 -18.45 3.36
CA THR A 2 -14.73 -19.40 4.23
C THR A 2 -14.18 -18.68 5.46
N ARG A 3 -14.51 -19.17 6.66
CA ARG A 3 -13.97 -18.77 7.98
C ARG A 3 -12.48 -18.36 8.00
N TRP A 4 -11.68 -18.96 7.12
CA TRP A 4 -10.28 -18.65 6.92
C TRP A 4 -10.01 -17.24 6.38
N THR A 5 -10.86 -16.69 5.50
CA THR A 5 -10.70 -15.32 4.97
C THR A 5 -10.82 -14.26 6.06
N LEU A 6 -11.74 -14.45 7.02
CA LEU A 6 -11.91 -13.55 8.17
C LEU A 6 -10.72 -13.64 9.13
N VAL A 7 -10.17 -14.84 9.32
CA VAL A 7 -8.96 -15.05 10.14
C VAL A 7 -7.76 -14.38 9.49
N THR A 8 -7.55 -14.53 8.18
CA THR A 8 -6.44 -13.89 7.48
C THR A 8 -6.56 -12.36 7.52
N LEU A 9 -7.77 -11.82 7.34
CA LEU A 9 -8.05 -10.39 7.48
C LEU A 9 -7.78 -9.89 8.91
N GLY A 10 -8.23 -10.62 9.92
CA GLY A 10 -7.97 -10.30 11.32
C GLY A 10 -6.48 -10.31 11.66
N VAL A 11 -5.73 -11.31 11.17
CA VAL A 11 -4.27 -11.41 11.38
C VAL A 11 -3.55 -10.26 10.68
N LEU A 12 -3.89 -9.93 9.43
CA LEU A 12 -3.30 -8.81 8.70
C LEU A 12 -3.60 -7.46 9.37
N PHE A 13 -4.82 -7.29 9.86
CA PHE A 13 -5.23 -6.10 10.60
C PHE A 13 -4.45 -5.96 11.92
N LEU A 14 -4.36 -7.04 12.69
CA LEU A 14 -3.58 -7.07 13.94
C LEU A 14 -2.08 -6.85 13.70
N LEU A 15 -1.53 -7.39 12.62
CA LEU A 15 -0.15 -7.13 12.21
C LEU A 15 0.04 -5.65 11.85
N GLY A 16 -0.88 -5.05 11.11
CA GLY A 16 -0.85 -3.62 10.80
C GLY A 16 -0.88 -2.75 12.06
N VAL A 17 -1.80 -3.03 12.98
CA VAL A 17 -1.91 -2.35 14.28
C VAL A 17 -0.64 -2.53 15.12
N ALA A 18 -0.12 -3.75 15.21
CA ALA A 18 1.11 -4.04 15.94
C ALA A 18 2.31 -3.28 15.36
N THR A 19 2.41 -3.18 14.02
CA THR A 19 3.49 -2.44 13.35
C THR A 19 3.41 -0.95 13.64
N VAL A 20 2.20 -0.37 13.65
CA VAL A 20 1.97 1.05 14.00
C VAL A 20 2.24 1.32 15.48
N ALA A 21 1.85 0.40 16.37
CA ALA A 21 2.15 0.50 17.79
C ALA A 21 3.67 0.44 18.04
N LEU A 22 4.38 -0.47 17.38
CA LEU A 22 5.84 -0.58 17.44
C LEU A 22 6.53 0.70 16.91
N ALA A 23 6.00 1.28 15.82
CA ALA A 23 6.49 2.53 15.26
C ALA A 23 6.36 3.71 16.21
N ARG A 24 5.28 3.75 17.01
CA ARG A 24 5.09 4.78 18.05
C ARG A 24 6.02 4.60 19.25
N LEU A 25 6.29 3.35 19.65
CA LEU A 25 7.18 3.05 20.78
C LEU A 25 8.66 3.30 20.46
N LEU A 26 9.07 3.13 19.20
CA LEU A 26 10.45 3.36 18.74
C LEU A 26 10.70 4.81 18.28
N GLY A 27 9.69 5.68 18.39
CA GLY A 27 9.70 7.08 17.98
C GLY A 27 10.54 8.00 18.88
N LYS A 28 11.85 7.73 19.02
CA LYS A 28 12.80 8.77 19.44
C LYS A 28 13.18 9.59 18.20
N SER A 29 12.60 10.78 18.14
CA SER A 29 12.72 11.83 17.12
C SER A 29 14.12 11.92 16.48
N GLY A 30 14.18 11.85 15.14
CA GLY A 30 15.32 12.33 14.34
C GLY A 30 16.26 11.28 13.74
N SER A 31 16.21 10.01 14.15
CA SER A 31 17.09 8.97 13.60
C SER A 31 16.58 8.44 12.25
N ARG A 32 17.50 8.13 11.33
CA ARG A 32 17.24 7.46 10.03
C ARG A 32 16.31 6.24 10.15
N GLY A 33 16.32 5.55 11.29
CA GLY A 33 15.42 4.43 11.58
C GLY A 33 13.94 4.83 11.63
N SER A 34 13.61 6.01 12.16
CA SER A 34 12.24 6.52 12.22
C SER A 34 11.68 6.79 10.81
N VAL A 35 12.53 7.27 9.88
CA VAL A 35 12.15 7.47 8.47
C VAL A 35 11.84 6.14 7.80
N VAL A 36 12.71 5.13 7.97
CA VAL A 36 12.50 3.79 7.39
C VAL A 36 11.20 3.19 7.91
N VAL A 37 10.98 3.21 9.23
CA VAL A 37 9.76 2.68 9.84
C VAL A 37 8.52 3.40 9.32
N SER A 38 8.55 4.73 9.22
CA SER A 38 7.43 5.51 8.69
C SER A 38 7.08 5.13 7.25
N ILE A 39 8.09 4.98 6.38
CA ILE A 39 7.90 4.57 4.98
C ILE A 39 7.33 3.16 4.94
N VAL A 40 7.94 2.20 5.64
CA VAL A 40 7.49 0.81 5.68
C VAL A 40 6.05 0.72 6.18
N SER A 41 5.70 1.42 7.26
CA SER A 41 4.31 1.44 7.77
C SER A 41 3.32 2.00 6.76
N ARG A 42 3.68 3.04 6.00
CA ARG A 42 2.80 3.62 4.97
C ARG A 42 2.58 2.67 3.79
N TRP A 43 3.64 2.04 3.29
CA TRP A 43 3.53 1.08 2.19
C TRP A 43 2.80 -0.19 2.60
N LEU A 44 3.01 -0.66 3.84
CA LEU A 44 2.27 -1.79 4.39
C LEU A 44 0.78 -1.45 4.53
N ALA A 45 0.44 -0.28 5.07
CA ALA A 45 -0.94 0.18 5.18
C ALA A 45 -1.60 0.30 3.79
N ALA A 46 -0.88 0.86 2.80
CA ALA A 46 -1.36 0.92 1.43
C ALA A 46 -1.60 -0.48 0.84
N TYR A 47 -0.69 -1.43 1.07
CA TYR A 47 -0.83 -2.80 0.59
C TYR A 47 -2.06 -3.50 1.17
N VAL A 48 -2.29 -3.35 2.48
CA VAL A 48 -3.48 -3.89 3.14
C VAL A 48 -4.74 -3.24 2.59
N LEU A 49 -4.75 -1.91 2.47
CA LEU A 49 -5.90 -1.15 1.97
C LEU A 49 -6.26 -1.54 0.53
N TRP A 50 -5.28 -1.61 -0.36
CA TRP A 50 -5.47 -2.03 -1.75
C TRP A 50 -5.92 -3.48 -1.86
N SER A 51 -5.33 -4.37 -1.07
CA SER A 51 -5.75 -5.79 -1.04
C SER A 51 -7.19 -5.94 -0.58
N PHE A 52 -7.58 -5.18 0.44
CA PHE A 52 -8.95 -5.17 0.93
C PHE A 52 -9.91 -4.54 -0.08
N ALA A 53 -9.63 -3.33 -0.56
CA ALA A 53 -10.48 -2.61 -1.50
C ALA A 53 -10.63 -3.35 -2.84
N GLY A 54 -9.54 -3.87 -3.39
CA GLY A 54 -9.57 -4.67 -4.61
C GLY A 54 -10.32 -6.00 -4.44
N GLY A 55 -10.14 -6.68 -3.30
CA GLY A 55 -10.93 -7.86 -2.96
C GLY A 55 -12.42 -7.58 -2.79
N LEU A 56 -12.76 -6.45 -2.16
CA LEU A 56 -14.14 -5.98 -1.99
C LEU A 56 -14.77 -5.66 -3.35
N ALA A 57 -14.09 -4.86 -4.18
CA ALA A 57 -14.56 -4.49 -5.50
C ALA A 57 -14.75 -5.72 -6.40
N ARG A 58 -13.88 -6.73 -6.31
CA ARG A 58 -14.09 -8.02 -6.99
C ARG A 58 -15.32 -8.76 -6.46
N THR A 59 -15.53 -8.78 -5.14
CA THR A 59 -16.66 -9.48 -4.51
C THR A 59 -18.01 -8.86 -4.91
N TYR A 60 -18.06 -7.54 -5.09
CA TYR A 60 -19.25 -6.82 -5.54
C TYR A 60 -19.35 -6.70 -7.08
N GLY A 61 -18.47 -7.35 -7.84
CA GLY A 61 -18.53 -7.37 -9.32
C GLY A 61 -18.08 -6.07 -10.01
N LEU A 62 -17.46 -5.13 -9.29
CA LEU A 62 -16.88 -3.91 -9.85
C LEU A 62 -15.56 -4.20 -10.59
N LEU A 63 -14.81 -5.21 -10.17
CA LEU A 63 -13.58 -5.67 -10.84
C LEU A 63 -13.72 -7.14 -11.22
N VAL A 64 -13.27 -7.48 -12.43
CA VAL A 64 -13.19 -8.86 -12.94
C VAL A 64 -12.00 -9.57 -12.33
N GLU A 65 -10.85 -8.89 -12.29
CA GLU A 65 -9.59 -9.46 -11.81
C GLU A 65 -8.82 -8.46 -10.94
N TYR A 66 -8.28 -8.95 -9.82
CA TYR A 66 -7.45 -8.16 -8.92
C TYR A 66 -6.28 -9.00 -8.38
N TYR A 67 -5.06 -8.65 -8.79
CA TYR A 67 -3.84 -9.39 -8.44
C TYR A 67 -3.00 -8.60 -7.43
N SER A 68 -3.24 -8.86 -6.14
CA SER A 68 -2.56 -8.22 -5.00
C SER A 68 -1.02 -8.39 -4.99
N PRO A 69 -0.42 -9.53 -5.37
CA PRO A 69 1.04 -9.70 -5.30
C PRO A 69 1.84 -8.73 -6.18
N ALA A 70 1.29 -8.28 -7.32
CA ALA A 70 1.94 -7.28 -8.16
C ALA A 70 2.09 -5.93 -7.42
N PHE A 71 1.11 -5.55 -6.61
CA PHE A 71 1.20 -4.34 -5.80
C PHE A 71 2.28 -4.46 -4.71
N ALA A 72 2.50 -5.65 -4.15
CA ALA A 72 3.56 -5.87 -3.15
C ALA A 72 4.96 -5.56 -3.72
N VAL A 73 5.23 -6.00 -4.95
CA VAL A 73 6.51 -5.73 -5.63
C VAL A 73 6.68 -4.23 -5.90
N ILE A 74 5.62 -3.58 -6.37
CA ILE A 74 5.61 -2.13 -6.60
C ILE A 74 5.79 -1.37 -5.29
N ALA A 75 5.18 -1.85 -4.20
CA ALA A 75 5.30 -1.24 -2.89
C ALA A 75 6.72 -1.32 -2.33
N LEU A 76 7.40 -2.46 -2.52
CA LEU A 76 8.81 -2.61 -2.16
C LEU A 76 9.71 -1.65 -2.94
N LEU A 77 9.55 -1.58 -4.26
CA LEU A 77 10.34 -0.68 -5.11
C LEU A 77 10.03 0.79 -4.79
N GLY A 78 8.76 1.14 -4.63
CA GLY A 78 8.29 2.46 -4.26
C GLY A 78 8.84 2.93 -2.91
N ALA A 79 8.89 2.04 -1.91
CA ALA A 79 9.49 2.33 -0.60
C ALA A 79 10.99 2.65 -0.70
N ILE A 80 11.72 1.93 -1.55
CA ILE A 80 13.15 2.20 -1.80
C ILE A 80 13.33 3.57 -2.47
N PHE A 81 12.52 3.89 -3.48
CA PHE A 81 12.58 5.17 -4.17
C PHE A 81 12.15 6.34 -3.27
N GLU A 82 11.10 6.18 -2.46
CA GLU A 82 10.66 7.16 -1.46
C GLU A 82 11.78 7.42 -0.44
N TYR A 83 12.43 6.37 0.05
CA TYR A 83 13.56 6.51 0.98
C TYR A 83 14.73 7.30 0.35
N ARG A 84 15.11 6.96 -0.89
CA ARG A 84 16.19 7.67 -1.59
C ARG A 84 15.84 9.13 -1.86
N ALA A 85 14.61 9.43 -2.26
CA ALA A 85 14.15 10.79 -2.49
C ALA A 85 14.07 11.61 -1.19
N HIS A 86 13.60 10.99 -0.11
CA HIS A 86 13.56 11.60 1.22
C HIS A 86 14.96 12.01 1.70
N MET A 87 15.95 11.15 1.49
CA MET A 87 17.34 11.42 1.88
C MET A 87 18.04 12.47 1.01
N ARG A 88 17.67 12.59 -0.28
CA ARG A 88 18.32 13.52 -1.22
C ARG A 88 17.68 14.90 -1.25
N ALA A 89 16.38 14.98 -1.03
CA ALA A 89 15.63 16.19 -1.35
C ALA A 89 14.44 16.45 -0.42
N GLY A 90 14.41 15.79 0.75
CA GLY A 90 13.45 16.07 1.81
C GLY A 90 12.12 15.31 1.69
N ARG A 91 11.30 15.46 2.72
CA ARG A 91 10.08 14.67 2.95
C ARG A 91 9.04 14.82 1.83
N GLU A 92 8.90 16.00 1.26
CA GLU A 92 7.89 16.32 0.25
C GLU A 92 8.09 15.50 -1.04
N ARG A 93 9.33 15.36 -1.52
CA ARG A 93 9.61 14.56 -2.72
C ARG A 93 9.38 13.07 -2.51
N GLY A 94 9.64 12.55 -1.31
CA GLY A 94 9.28 11.17 -0.96
C GLY A 94 7.76 10.94 -0.99
N LEU A 95 7.00 11.90 -0.46
CA LEU A 95 5.53 11.89 -0.48
C LEU A 95 4.96 11.89 -1.90
N VAL A 96 5.55 12.67 -2.81
CA VAL A 96 5.13 12.70 -4.22
C VAL A 96 5.29 11.33 -4.87
N ILE A 97 6.37 10.60 -4.58
CA ILE A 97 6.56 9.23 -5.10
C ILE A 97 5.47 8.30 -4.56
N PHE A 98 5.19 8.36 -3.26
CA PHE A 98 4.13 7.55 -2.65
C PHE A 98 2.79 7.79 -3.34
N VAL A 99 2.35 9.05 -3.43
CA VAL A 99 1.07 9.42 -4.07
C VAL A 99 1.07 9.05 -5.55
N GLY A 100 2.14 9.34 -6.28
CA GLY A 100 2.28 9.02 -7.70
C GLY A 100 2.14 7.53 -7.99
N VAL A 101 2.71 6.67 -7.15
CA VAL A 101 2.56 5.21 -7.27
C VAL A 101 1.13 4.77 -6.95
N GLN A 102 0.47 5.35 -5.95
CA GLN A 102 -0.94 5.04 -5.69
C GLN A 102 -1.83 5.35 -6.90
N LEU A 103 -1.61 6.51 -7.53
CA LEU A 103 -2.36 6.93 -8.72
C LEU A 103 -2.04 6.05 -9.93
N ALA A 104 -0.77 5.76 -10.18
CA ALA A 104 -0.35 4.88 -11.26
C ALA A 104 -0.94 3.47 -11.10
N TRP A 105 -0.96 2.93 -9.87
CA TRP A 105 -1.57 1.64 -9.59
C TRP A 105 -3.08 1.65 -9.80
N LEU A 106 -3.78 2.70 -9.37
CA LEU A 106 -5.21 2.87 -9.63
C LEU A 106 -5.50 2.83 -11.14
N VAL A 107 -4.75 3.60 -11.93
CA VAL A 107 -4.90 3.63 -13.39
C VAL A 107 -4.67 2.24 -13.99
N LEU A 108 -3.64 1.51 -13.55
CA LEU A 108 -3.39 0.15 -14.01
C LEU A 108 -4.53 -0.81 -13.68
N VAL A 109 -5.05 -0.79 -12.45
CA VAL A 109 -6.18 -1.63 -12.03
C VAL A 109 -7.42 -1.33 -12.88
N LEU A 110 -7.70 -0.05 -13.14
CA LEU A 110 -8.83 0.35 -13.97
C LEU A 110 -8.65 -0.05 -15.45
N LEU A 111 -7.44 0.09 -16.00
CA LEU A 111 -7.10 -0.36 -17.37
C LEU A 111 -7.26 -1.87 -17.51
N GLN A 112 -6.72 -2.65 -16.56
CA GLN A 112 -6.80 -4.11 -16.56
C GLN A 112 -8.25 -4.62 -16.50
N ASN A 113 -9.12 -3.86 -15.85
CA ASN A 113 -10.54 -4.19 -15.72
C ASN A 113 -11.40 -3.51 -16.81
N GLY A 114 -10.79 -2.89 -17.82
CA GLY A 114 -11.50 -2.25 -18.94
C GLY A 114 -12.24 -0.97 -18.57
N LEU A 115 -12.21 -0.51 -17.32
CA LEU A 115 -12.99 0.63 -16.81
C LEU A 115 -12.51 2.00 -17.31
N LEU A 116 -11.30 2.09 -17.87
CA LEU A 116 -10.76 3.32 -18.47
C LEU A 116 -10.92 3.40 -19.99
N ILE A 117 -11.09 2.26 -20.66
CA ILE A 117 -11.23 2.17 -22.12
C ILE A 117 -12.69 1.90 -22.51
N ALA A 118 -13.52 1.37 -21.59
CA ALA A 118 -14.98 1.28 -21.73
C ALA A 118 -15.63 2.67 -21.57
N GLY A 119 -15.24 3.60 -22.44
CA GLY A 119 -16.05 4.74 -22.83
C GLY A 119 -16.18 4.66 -24.34
N TRP A 120 -17.44 4.62 -24.79
CA TRP A 120 -17.98 4.54 -26.17
C TRP A 120 -18.32 3.13 -26.66
#